data_AF-A0A379WB27-F1
#
_entry.id   AF-A0A379WB27-F1
#
_cell.length_a   1.000
_cell.length_b   1.000
_cell.length_c   1.000
_cell.angle_alpha   90.00
_cell.angle_beta   90.00
_cell.angle_gamma   90.00
#
_symmetry.space_group_name_H-M   'P 1'
#
loop_
_entity.id
_entity.type
_entity.pdbx_description
1 polymer ?
#
loop_
_entity_poly.entity_id
_entity_poly.type
_entity_poly.pdbx_seq_one_letter_code
_entity_poly.pdbx_strand_id
1 'polypeptide(L)'
;MKIAIVTLIMTQLMNLAFIGPLKHAGLSLSIGLAACLNASLLYWQLRKQNIFTPQPGWMWFLMRLIISVLVMAAVLFGVLHIMPEWSQGSMLWRLLRLMAVVIAGIAAYFAALAVLGFKVKEFVRRTA
;
A
#
# COMPACT_ATOMS: atom_id res chain seq x y z
N MET A 1 -3.00 25.67 -3.24
CA MET A 1 -2.30 26.31 -2.10
C MET A 1 -2.97 26.04 -0.75
N LYS A 2 -4.27 26.33 -0.56
CA LYS A 2 -4.95 26.13 0.75
C LYS A 2 -4.88 24.69 1.29
N ILE A 3 -5.06 23.68 0.44
CA ILE A 3 -4.97 22.27 0.84
C ILE A 3 -3.58 21.92 1.36
N ALA A 4 -2.52 22.31 0.65
CA ALA A 4 -1.14 22.04 1.03
C ALA A 4 -0.78 22.62 2.40
N ILE A 5 -1.32 23.81 2.72
CA ILE A 5 -1.14 24.44 4.04
C ILE A 5 -1.86 23.64 5.12
N VAL A 6 -3.10 23.18 4.86
CA VAL A 6 -3.87 22.35 5.80
C VAL A 6 -3.18 21.01 6.02
N THR A 7 -2.67 20.36 4.98
CA THR A 7 -1.90 19.12 5.13
C THR A 7 -0.61 19.34 5.87
N LEU A 8 0.13 20.43 5.62
CA LEU A 8 1.32 20.75 6.40
C LEU A 8 1.00 20.95 7.88
N ILE A 9 -0.05 21.71 8.21
CA ILE A 9 -0.48 21.92 9.61
C ILE A 9 -0.87 20.60 10.26
N MET A 10 -1.66 19.76 9.58
CA MET A 10 -2.04 18.44 10.09
C MET A 10 -0.83 17.53 10.26
N THR A 11 0.13 17.55 9.33
CA THR A 11 1.38 16.77 9.43
C THR A 11 2.15 17.16 10.68
N GLN A 12 2.25 18.47 10.99
CA GLN A 12 2.96 18.91 12.18
C GLN A 12 2.23 18.56 13.49
N LEU A 13 0.90 18.65 13.51
CA LEU A 13 0.10 18.19 14.65
C LEU A 13 0.25 16.68 14.88
N MET A 14 0.29 15.90 13.80
CA MET A 14 0.49 14.45 13.85
C MET A 14 1.92 14.10 14.30
N ASN A 15 2.93 14.81 13.81
CA ASN A 15 4.30 14.67 14.29
C ASN A 15 4.36 14.89 15.81
N LEU A 16 3.72 15.96 16.32
CA LEU A 16 3.64 16.27 17.76
C LEU A 16 2.89 15.18 18.56
N ALA A 17 1.79 14.64 18.03
CA ALA A 17 1.03 13.58 18.69
C ALA A 17 1.78 12.24 18.69
N PHE A 18 2.55 11.93 17.65
CA PHE A 18 3.21 10.64 17.48
C PHE A 18 4.65 10.59 18.00
N ILE A 19 5.32 11.73 18.23
CA ILE A 19 6.70 11.75 18.74
C ILE A 19 6.82 11.23 20.17
N GLY A 20 5.80 11.43 21.01
CA GLY A 20 5.75 10.93 22.38
C GLY A 20 5.73 9.39 22.46
N PRO A 21 4.71 8.71 21.88
CA PRO A 21 4.55 7.26 22.04
C PRO A 21 5.43 6.41 21.09
N LEU A 22 5.73 6.89 19.87
CA LEU A 22 6.32 6.08 18.80
C LEU A 22 7.75 6.52 18.40
N LYS A 23 8.31 7.56 19.04
CA LYS A 23 9.64 8.11 18.73
C LYS A 23 9.83 8.33 17.22
N HIS A 24 10.89 7.77 16.63
CA HIS A 24 11.20 7.88 15.20
C HIS A 24 10.20 7.15 14.29
N ALA A 25 9.57 6.06 14.76
CA ALA A 25 8.52 5.38 13.99
C ALA A 25 7.27 6.27 13.83
N GLY A 26 7.02 7.14 14.82
CA GLY A 26 5.94 8.12 14.78
C GLY A 26 6.11 9.16 13.68
N LEU A 27 7.35 9.62 13.44
CA LEU A 27 7.65 10.56 12.36
C LEU A 27 7.43 9.92 10.97
N SER A 28 7.89 8.68 10.76
CA SER A 28 7.67 7.96 9.50
C SER A 28 6.18 7.70 9.25
N LEU A 29 5.42 7.33 10.28
CA LEU A 29 3.98 7.14 10.19
C LEU A 29 3.25 8.45 9.84
N SER A 30 3.67 9.56 10.46
CA SER A 30 3.10 10.89 10.21
C SER A 30 3.23 11.32 8.76
N ILE A 31 4.40 11.08 8.14
CA ILE A 31 4.63 11.39 6.72
C ILE A 31 3.72 10.55 5.82
N GLY A 32 3.59 9.25 6.11
CA GLY A 32 2.70 8.36 5.36
C GLY A 32 1.23 8.80 5.44
N LEU A 33 0.75 9.11 6.65
CA LEU A 33 -0.61 9.58 6.85
C LEU A 33 -0.85 10.97 6.24
N ALA A 34 0.13 11.87 6.30
CA ALA A 34 0.08 13.16 5.65
C ALA A 34 -0.08 13.05 4.14
N ALA A 35 0.63 12.11 3.50
CA ALA A 35 0.47 11.83 2.08
C ALA A 35 -0.94 11.31 1.75
N CYS A 36 -1.49 10.41 2.57
CA CYS A 36 -2.88 9.93 2.43
C CYS A 36 -3.91 11.04 2.60
N LEU A 37 -3.72 11.94 3.58
CA LEU A 37 -4.59 13.10 3.80
C LEU A 37 -4.52 14.07 2.62
N ASN A 38 -3.33 14.32 2.08
CA ASN A 38 -3.16 15.20 0.92
C ASN A 38 -3.85 14.64 -0.32
N ALA A 39 -3.67 13.36 -0.62
CA ALA A 39 -4.36 12.68 -1.71
C ALA A 39 -5.90 12.75 -1.54
N SER A 40 -6.38 12.53 -0.32
CA SER A 40 -7.82 12.56 0.01
C SER A 40 -8.43 13.96 -0.15
N LEU A 41 -7.74 15.01 0.30
CA LEU A 41 -8.20 16.40 0.17
C LEU A 41 -8.20 16.86 -1.30
N LEU A 42 -7.18 16.48 -2.07
CA LEU A 42 -7.15 16.73 -3.51
C LEU A 42 -8.31 16.02 -4.22
N TYR A 43 -8.55 14.75 -3.91
CA TYR A 43 -9.67 13.98 -4.45
C TYR A 43 -11.03 14.62 -4.11
N TRP A 44 -11.22 15.02 -2.85
CA TRP A 44 -12.45 15.68 -2.42
C TRP A 44 -12.70 16.98 -3.17
N GLN A 45 -11.67 17.80 -3.38
CA GLN A 45 -11.81 19.05 -4.13
C GLN A 45 -12.08 18.81 -5.62
N LEU A 46 -11.48 17.79 -6.22
CA LEU A 46 -11.75 17.39 -7.61
C LEU A 46 -13.23 17.01 -7.82
N ARG A 47 -13.79 16.29 -6.84
CA ARG A 47 -15.22 15.96 -6.78
C ARG A 47 -16.09 17.20 -6.56
N LYS A 48 -15.71 18.08 -5.63
CA LYS A 48 -16.46 19.31 -5.34
C LYS A 48 -16.51 20.27 -6.53
N GLN A 49 -15.45 20.32 -7.32
CA GLN A 49 -15.37 21.13 -8.54
C GLN A 49 -16.00 20.44 -9.76
N ASN A 50 -16.60 19.25 -9.60
CA ASN A 50 -17.17 18.44 -10.68
C ASN A 50 -16.19 18.16 -11.85
N ILE A 51 -14.88 18.27 -11.61
CA ILE A 51 -13.84 17.97 -12.61
C ILE A 51 -13.74 16.45 -12.80
N PHE A 52 -14.07 15.68 -11.76
CA PHE A 52 -14.01 14.22 -11.78
C PHE A 52 -15.29 13.60 -11.22
N THR A 53 -15.93 12.76 -12.04
CA THR A 53 -17.05 11.90 -11.65
C THR A 53 -16.54 10.46 -11.53
N PRO A 54 -16.59 9.84 -10.33
CA PRO A 54 -16.13 8.47 -10.17
C PRO A 54 -17.02 7.53 -10.98
N GLN A 55 -16.40 6.70 -11.82
CA GLN A 55 -17.12 5.67 -12.57
C GLN A 55 -17.70 4.61 -11.61
N PRO A 56 -18.83 3.97 -11.95
CA PRO A 56 -19.35 2.85 -11.18
C PRO A 56 -18.37 1.66 -11.23
N GLY A 57 -18.23 0.92 -10.12
CA GLY A 57 -17.40 -0.30 -10.05
C GLY A 57 -16.22 -0.26 -9.07
N TRP A 58 -15.89 0.91 -8.51
CA TRP A 58 -14.77 1.06 -7.55
C TRP A 58 -14.90 0.20 -6.31
N MET A 59 -16.11 0.00 -5.77
CA MET A 59 -16.30 -0.81 -4.56
C MET A 59 -15.87 -2.27 -4.78
N TRP A 60 -16.28 -2.86 -5.91
CA TRP A 60 -15.91 -4.23 -6.28
C TRP A 60 -14.41 -4.35 -6.57
N PHE A 61 -13.83 -3.35 -7.24
CA PHE A 61 -12.38 -3.24 -7.44
C PHE A 61 -11.63 -3.26 -6.10
N LEU A 62 -12.03 -2.40 -5.15
CA LEU A 62 -11.39 -2.28 -3.84
C LEU A 62 -11.53 -3.57 -3.02
N MET A 63 -12.70 -4.20 -3.02
CA MET A 63 -12.92 -5.48 -2.32
C MET A 63 -11.97 -6.57 -2.84
N ARG A 64 -11.89 -6.75 -4.16
CA ARG A 64 -10.97 -7.71 -4.79
C ARG A 64 -9.50 -7.40 -4.46
N LEU A 65 -9.12 -6.13 -4.45
CA LEU A 65 -7.77 -5.70 -4.08
C LEU A 65 -7.46 -6.04 -2.62
N ILE A 66 -8.36 -5.73 -1.68
CA ILE A 66 -8.20 -6.05 -0.26
C ILE A 66 -8.03 -7.56 -0.07
N ILE A 67 -8.88 -8.37 -0.70
CA ILE A 67 -8.77 -9.84 -0.62
C ILE A 67 -7.42 -10.31 -1.16
N SER A 68 -6.96 -9.78 -2.31
CA SER A 68 -5.66 -10.14 -2.89
C SER A 68 -4.49 -9.81 -1.96
N VAL A 69 -4.54 -8.64 -1.30
CA VAL A 69 -3.53 -8.23 -0.32
C VAL A 69 -3.56 -9.12 0.92
N LEU A 70 -4.74 -9.51 1.41
CA LEU A 70 -4.87 -10.43 2.54
C LEU A 70 -4.33 -11.83 2.23
N VAL A 71 -4.60 -12.35 1.03
CA VAL A 71 -4.04 -13.63 0.56
C VAL A 71 -2.52 -13.55 0.50
N MET A 72 -1.97 -12.49 -0.09
CA MET A 72 -0.52 -12.27 -0.12
C MET A 72 0.06 -12.21 1.31
N ALA A 73 -0.57 -11.47 2.22
CA ALA A 73 -0.13 -11.36 3.61
C ALA A 73 -0.13 -12.72 4.32
N ALA A 74 -1.17 -13.54 4.12
CA ALA A 74 -1.25 -14.88 4.70
C ALA A 74 -0.14 -15.81 4.17
N VAL A 75 0.12 -15.79 2.86
CA VAL A 75 1.21 -16.57 2.25
C VAL A 75 2.56 -16.12 2.79
N LEU A 76 2.82 -14.80 2.85
CA LEU A 76 4.06 -14.26 3.39
C LEU A 76 4.25 -14.64 4.86
N PHE A 77 3.19 -14.57 5.68
CA PHE A 77 3.26 -14.98 7.08
C PHE A 77 3.59 -16.47 7.22
N GLY A 78 2.98 -17.34 6.40
CA GLY A 78 3.29 -18.76 6.35
C GLY A 78 4.74 -19.04 5.93
N VAL A 79 5.22 -18.37 4.89
CA VAL A 79 6.62 -18.49 4.42
C VAL A 79 7.60 -18.01 5.49
N LEU A 80 7.31 -16.90 6.16
CA LEU A 80 8.14 -16.36 7.23
C LEU A 80 8.18 -17.28 8.46
N HIS A 81 7.11 -18.02 8.75
CA HIS A 81 7.07 -18.96 9.87
C HIS A 81 7.91 -20.23 9.63
N ILE A 82 8.00 -20.66 8.37
CA ILE A 82 8.83 -21.82 7.97
C ILE A 82 10.30 -21.41 7.83
N MET A 83 10.58 -20.13 7.54
CA MET A 83 11.94 -19.68 7.29
C MET A 83 12.83 -19.72 8.54
N PRO A 84 14.09 -20.17 8.39
CA PRO A 84 15.08 -20.09 9.45
C PRO A 84 15.43 -18.63 9.76
N GLU A 85 15.97 -18.38 10.95
CA GLU A 85 16.32 -17.03 11.37
C GLU A 85 17.13 -16.26 10.33
N TRP A 86 16.75 -15.00 10.12
CA TRP A 86 17.45 -14.07 9.22
C TRP A 86 18.89 -13.79 9.64
N SER A 87 19.27 -14.15 10.87
CA SER A 87 20.62 -14.08 11.43
C SER A 87 21.56 -15.15 10.84
N GLN A 88 21.03 -16.27 10.34
CA GLN A 88 21.84 -17.42 9.96
C GLN A 88 22.32 -17.40 8.51
N GLY A 89 23.63 -17.58 8.32
CA GLY A 89 24.28 -17.71 7.01
C GLY A 89 24.98 -16.42 6.54
N SER A 90 25.73 -16.55 5.44
CA SER A 90 26.41 -15.42 4.80
C SER A 90 25.43 -14.44 4.15
N MET A 91 25.89 -13.22 3.85
CA MET A 91 25.06 -12.17 3.25
C MET A 91 24.33 -12.62 1.97
N LEU A 92 24.99 -13.44 1.14
CA LEU A 92 24.41 -13.97 -0.10
C LEU A 92 23.19 -14.86 0.19
N TRP A 93 23.26 -15.71 1.21
CA TRP A 93 22.14 -16.57 1.60
C TRP A 93 20.95 -15.78 2.13
N ARG A 94 21.20 -14.70 2.87
CA ARG A 94 20.13 -13.79 3.34
C ARG A 94 19.43 -13.11 2.17
N LEU A 95 20.19 -12.62 1.18
CA LEU A 95 19.63 -12.02 -0.04
C LEU A 95 18.81 -13.03 -0.85
N LEU A 96 19.29 -14.27 -1.02
CA LEU A 96 18.55 -15.30 -1.74
C LEU A 96 17.23 -15.66 -1.03
N ARG A 97 17.23 -15.77 0.30
CA ARG A 97 15.98 -15.98 1.07
C ARG A 97 15.04 -14.79 0.89
N LEU A 98 15.55 -13.55 0.98
CA LEU A 98 14.73 -12.36 0.76
C LEU A 98 14.11 -12.35 -0.64
N MET A 99 14.90 -12.66 -1.67
CA MET A 99 14.41 -12.77 -3.05
C MET A 99 13.33 -13.85 -3.17
N ALA A 100 13.49 -15.01 -2.52
CA ALA A 100 12.48 -16.07 -2.51
C ALA A 100 11.16 -15.60 -1.86
N VAL A 101 11.21 -14.91 -0.72
CA VAL A 101 10.02 -14.35 -0.06
C VAL A 101 9.33 -13.32 -0.96
N VAL A 102 10.11 -12.43 -1.58
CA VAL A 102 9.58 -11.40 -2.49
C VAL A 102 8.89 -12.04 -3.69
N ILE A 103 9.54 -13.02 -4.34
CA ILE A 103 8.98 -13.74 -5.49
C ILE A 103 7.70 -14.50 -5.08
N ALA A 104 7.69 -15.14 -3.91
CA ALA A 104 6.52 -15.83 -3.38
C ALA A 104 5.35 -14.85 -3.14
N GLY A 105 5.62 -13.68 -2.56
CA GLY A 105 4.62 -12.61 -2.36
C GLY A 105 4.06 -12.09 -3.68
N ILE A 106 4.94 -11.80 -4.66
CA ILE A 106 4.54 -11.38 -6.01
C ILE A 106 3.65 -12.43 -6.66
N ALA A 107 4.08 -13.70 -6.64
CA ALA A 107 3.31 -14.80 -7.21
C ALA A 107 1.95 -14.96 -6.54
N ALA A 108 1.89 -14.90 -5.20
CA ALA A 108 0.65 -15.01 -4.44
C ALA A 108 -0.33 -13.87 -4.74
N TYR A 109 0.17 -12.63 -4.80
CA TYR A 109 -0.65 -11.46 -5.13
C TYR A 109 -1.25 -11.56 -6.53
N PHE A 110 -0.44 -11.84 -7.56
CA PHE A 110 -0.92 -11.95 -8.93
C PHE A 110 -1.82 -13.17 -9.13
N ALA A 111 -1.54 -14.30 -8.46
CA ALA A 111 -2.41 -15.47 -8.48
C ALA A 111 -3.78 -15.16 -7.85
N ALA A 112 -3.81 -14.52 -6.67
CA ALA A 112 -5.06 -14.12 -6.02
C ALA A 112 -5.87 -13.16 -6.89
N LEU A 113 -5.20 -12.18 -7.50
CA LEU A 113 -5.82 -11.21 -8.40
C LEU A 113 -6.40 -11.91 -9.64
N ALA A 114 -5.67 -12.86 -10.23
CA ALA A 114 -6.14 -13.65 -11.38
C ALA A 114 -7.36 -14.52 -11.02
N VAL A 115 -7.35 -15.16 -9.85
CA VAL A 115 -8.48 -15.98 -9.34
C VAL A 115 -9.72 -15.12 -9.08
N LEU A 116 -9.55 -13.90 -8.55
CA LEU A 116 -10.64 -12.95 -8.32
C LEU A 116 -11.19 -12.30 -9.60
N GLY A 117 -10.78 -12.79 -10.78
CA GLY A 117 -11.33 -12.40 -12.07
C GLY A 117 -10.83 -11.04 -12.54
N PHE A 118 -9.71 -10.55 -12.01
CA PHE A 118 -9.04 -9.39 -12.57
C PHE A 118 -8.27 -9.79 -13.81
N LYS A 119 -8.66 -9.22 -14.96
CA LYS A 119 -7.91 -9.41 -16.19
C LYS A 119 -6.74 -8.44 -16.19
N VAL A 120 -5.50 -8.96 -16.17
CA VAL A 120 -4.26 -8.17 -16.37
C VAL A 120 -4.34 -7.31 -17.64
N LYS A 121 -5.17 -7.72 -18.62
CA LYS A 121 -5.49 -6.98 -19.85
C LYS A 121 -6.24 -5.66 -19.63
N GLU A 122 -6.90 -5.43 -18.49
CA GLU A 122 -7.57 -4.14 -18.18
C GLU A 122 -6.58 -3.03 -17.83
N PHE A 123 -5.35 -3.36 -17.44
CA PHE A 123 -4.28 -2.38 -17.21
C PHE A 123 -3.64 -1.88 -18.50
N VAL A 124 -3.73 -2.65 -19.58
CA VAL A 124 -3.25 -2.24 -20.89
C VAL A 124 -4.26 -1.26 -21.47
N ARG A 125 -4.13 0.00 -21.06
CA ARG A 125 -4.77 1.12 -21.73
C ARG A 125 -4.27 1.09 -23.19
N ARG A 126 -5.06 0.53 -24.09
CA ARG A 126 -4.94 0.84 -25.52
C ARG A 126 -5.35 2.29 -25.65
N THR A 127 -4.38 3.19 -25.56
CA THR A 127 -4.50 4.51 -26.18
C THR A 127 -4.70 4.23 -27.67
N ALA A 128 -5.95 4.35 -28.13
CA ALA A 128 -6.27 4.50 -29.55
C ALA A 128 -6.30 6.00 -29.86
#